data_AF-A0AA41NHB6-F1
#
_entry.id   AF-A0AA41NHB6-F1
#
_cell.length_a   1.000
_cell.length_b   1.000
_cell.length_c   1.000
_cell.angle_alpha   90.00
_cell.angle_beta   90.00
_cell.angle_gamma   90.00
#
_symmetry.space_group_name_H-M   'P 1'
#
loop_
_entity.id
_entity.type
_entity.pdbx_description
1 polymer ?
#
loop_
_entity_poly.entity_id
_entity_poly.type
_entity_poly.pdbx_seq_one_letter_code
_entity_poly.pdbx_strand_id
1 'polypeptide(L)'
;MAGFELLLQKQLKGKQMQKEMSEFIRDWIKHEEEYAKNLAKLSQNPLAAQEEGSLGETWAQVKSLADEAEVYLKFSAKLHSKVEKPLMNFHENFKKDMKKCDHHITDLGKQLASRYSSVEKTWKALTEWQRELKMKTQLLEIKLSNKTEEDIKKAWRKSTQAGDDLMHCEPLQPGPVQVV
;
A
#
# COMPACT_ATOMS: atom_id res chain seq x y z
N MET A 1 -14.04 -1.67 -0.74
CA MET A 1 -12.74 -2.19 -0.26
C MET A 1 -11.75 -2.47 -1.40
N ALA A 2 -12.21 -2.86 -2.60
CA ALA A 2 -11.34 -3.18 -3.75
C ALA A 2 -10.36 -2.06 -4.20
N GLY A 3 -10.70 -0.77 -4.00
CA GLY A 3 -9.84 0.34 -4.43
C GLY A 3 -8.56 0.51 -3.62
N PHE A 4 -8.62 0.32 -2.29
CA PHE A 4 -7.45 0.41 -1.42
C PHE A 4 -6.48 -0.76 -1.66
N GLU A 5 -7.01 -1.96 -1.88
CA GLU A 5 -6.21 -3.16 -2.17
C GLU A 5 -5.30 -2.94 -3.39
N LEU A 6 -5.81 -2.30 -4.45
CA LEU A 6 -4.99 -1.99 -5.63
C LEU A 6 -3.81 -1.08 -5.29
N LEU A 7 -4.01 -0.09 -4.42
CA LEU A 7 -2.94 0.81 -3.96
C LEU A 7 -1.92 0.04 -3.10
N LEU A 8 -2.39 -0.82 -2.19
CA LEU A 8 -1.54 -1.68 -1.37
C LEU A 8 -0.66 -2.59 -2.25
N GLN A 9 -1.25 -3.24 -3.24
CA GLN A 9 -0.51 -4.07 -4.20
C GLN A 9 0.52 -3.26 -5.00
N LYS A 10 0.16 -2.04 -5.43
CA LYS A 10 1.10 -1.15 -6.12
C LYS A 10 2.30 -0.78 -5.26
N GLN A 11 2.06 -0.49 -3.97
CA GLN A 11 3.10 -0.18 -3.00
C GLN A 11 4.03 -1.40 -2.75
N LEU A 12 3.46 -2.59 -2.55
CA LEU A 12 4.23 -3.82 -2.38
C LEU A 12 5.06 -4.16 -3.63
N LYS A 13 4.51 -3.96 -4.82
CA LYS A 13 5.24 -4.11 -6.08
C LYS A 13 6.39 -3.11 -6.20
N GLY A 14 6.22 -1.88 -5.73
CA GLY A 14 7.30 -0.89 -5.64
C GLY A 14 8.47 -1.38 -4.78
N LYS A 15 8.18 -1.93 -3.59
CA LYS A 15 9.20 -2.52 -2.71
C LYS A 15 9.88 -3.75 -3.34
N GLN A 16 9.15 -4.55 -4.10
CA GLN A 16 9.72 -5.68 -4.84
C GLN A 16 10.67 -5.21 -5.95
N MET A 17 10.26 -4.22 -6.76
CA MET A 17 11.10 -3.63 -7.80
C MET A 17 12.40 -3.04 -7.23
N GLN A 18 12.31 -2.34 -6.10
CA GLN A 18 13.48 -1.84 -5.38
C GLN A 18 14.46 -2.95 -5.00
N LYS A 19 13.95 -4.11 -4.54
CA LYS A 19 14.77 -5.27 -4.21
C LYS A 19 15.45 -5.85 -5.46
N GLU A 20 14.70 -6.03 -6.54
CA GLU A 20 15.22 -6.53 -7.83
C GLU A 20 16.29 -5.60 -8.41
N MET A 21 16.07 -4.29 -8.36
CA MET A 21 17.08 -3.29 -8.76
C MET A 21 18.37 -3.43 -7.94
N SER A 22 18.24 -3.64 -6.63
CA SER A 22 19.41 -3.84 -5.78
C SER A 22 20.16 -5.14 -6.10
N GLU A 23 19.44 -6.23 -6.39
CA GLU A 23 20.03 -7.50 -6.82
C GLU A 23 20.77 -7.34 -8.15
N PHE A 24 20.20 -6.61 -9.10
CA PHE A 24 20.85 -6.26 -10.36
C PHE A 24 22.18 -5.51 -10.15
N ILE A 25 22.18 -4.47 -9.31
CA ILE A 25 23.41 -3.71 -9.01
C ILE A 25 24.44 -4.60 -8.30
N ARG A 26 24.00 -5.52 -7.42
CA ARG A 26 24.89 -6.49 -6.76
C ARG A 26 25.60 -7.40 -7.78
N ASP A 27 24.90 -7.84 -8.81
CA ASP A 27 25.50 -8.69 -9.84
C ASP A 27 26.43 -7.88 -10.75
N TRP A 28 26.12 -6.62 -11.05
CA TRP A 28 27.05 -5.72 -11.74
C TRP A 28 28.33 -5.49 -10.92
N ILE A 29 28.21 -5.24 -9.60
CA ILE A 29 29.37 -5.12 -8.71
C ILE A 29 30.29 -6.34 -8.82
N LYS A 30 29.75 -7.56 -8.79
CA LYS A 30 30.54 -8.79 -8.94
C LYS A 30 31.24 -8.88 -10.29
N HIS A 31 30.57 -8.44 -11.37
CA HIS A 31 31.17 -8.44 -12.70
C HIS A 31 32.38 -7.50 -12.74
N GLU A 32 32.24 -6.32 -12.14
CA GLU A 32 33.29 -5.30 -12.08
C GLU A 32 34.47 -5.73 -11.21
N GLU A 33 34.20 -6.42 -10.10
CA GLU A 33 35.22 -7.01 -9.24
C GLU A 33 36.01 -8.11 -9.96
N GLU A 34 35.33 -8.99 -10.70
CA GLU A 34 35.99 -10.05 -11.47
C GLU A 34 36.78 -9.45 -12.66
N TYR A 35 36.27 -8.41 -13.31
CA TYR A 35 37.00 -7.69 -14.36
C TYR A 35 38.28 -7.04 -13.81
N ALA A 36 38.17 -6.30 -12.71
CA ALA A 36 39.32 -5.69 -12.02
C ALA A 36 40.37 -6.72 -11.62
N LYS A 37 39.93 -7.85 -11.07
CA LYS A 37 40.81 -8.97 -10.68
C LYS A 37 41.56 -9.54 -11.88
N ASN A 38 40.91 -9.68 -13.03
CA ASN A 38 41.54 -10.18 -14.24
C ASN A 38 42.55 -9.18 -14.82
N LEU A 39 42.25 -7.89 -14.80
CA LEU A 39 43.20 -6.82 -15.17
C LEU A 39 44.43 -6.82 -14.26
N ALA A 40 44.22 -6.88 -12.94
CA ALA A 40 45.32 -6.94 -11.96
C ALA A 40 46.18 -8.20 -12.17
N LYS A 41 45.57 -9.35 -12.48
CA LYS A 41 46.31 -10.57 -12.80
C LYS A 41 47.12 -10.43 -14.09
N LEU A 42 46.55 -9.80 -15.12
CA LEU A 42 47.23 -9.59 -16.41
C LEU A 42 48.39 -8.59 -16.28
N SER A 43 48.27 -7.57 -15.42
CA SER A 43 49.32 -6.59 -15.16
C SER A 43 50.61 -7.24 -14.63
N GLN A 44 50.48 -8.35 -13.89
CA GLN A 44 51.62 -9.10 -13.31
C GLN A 44 52.23 -10.12 -14.29
N ASN A 45 51.75 -10.19 -15.53
CA ASN A 45 52.24 -11.17 -16.50
C ASN A 45 53.64 -10.76 -17.02
N PRO A 46 54.65 -11.65 -17.04
CA PRO A 46 56.01 -11.32 -17.50
C PRO A 46 56.20 -11.30 -19.03
N LEU A 47 55.14 -11.41 -19.83
CA LEU A 47 55.22 -11.35 -21.31
C LEU A 47 56.07 -10.17 -21.82
N ALA A 48 57.09 -10.47 -22.63
CA ALA A 48 58.01 -9.49 -23.22
C ALA A 48 58.72 -8.57 -22.19
N ALA A 49 58.95 -9.06 -20.96
CA ALA A 49 59.72 -8.34 -19.94
C ALA A 49 61.22 -8.16 -20.29
N GLN A 50 61.71 -8.91 -21.29
CA GLN A 50 63.07 -8.83 -21.81
C GLN A 50 63.26 -7.76 -22.89
N GLU A 51 62.20 -7.04 -23.27
CA GLU A 51 62.29 -5.95 -24.24
C GLU A 51 63.05 -4.77 -23.62
N GLU A 52 64.08 -4.29 -24.32
CA GLU A 52 64.96 -3.24 -23.81
C GLU A 52 64.73 -1.90 -24.52
N GLY A 53 65.34 -0.84 -23.98
CA GLY A 53 65.24 0.52 -24.51
C GLY A 53 63.84 1.12 -24.40
N SER A 54 63.58 2.17 -25.17
CA SER A 54 62.33 2.93 -25.11
C SER A 54 61.09 2.11 -25.46
N LEU A 55 61.25 1.04 -26.26
CA LEU A 55 60.16 0.12 -26.57
C LEU A 55 59.76 -0.70 -25.34
N GLY A 56 60.74 -1.22 -24.59
CA GLY A 56 60.51 -1.91 -23.32
C GLY A 56 59.85 -1.02 -22.28
N GLU A 57 60.31 0.24 -22.14
CA GLU A 57 59.69 1.24 -21.26
C GLU A 57 58.22 1.51 -21.63
N THR A 58 57.94 1.70 -22.92
CA THR A 58 56.57 1.91 -23.42
C THR A 58 55.70 0.67 -23.18
N TRP A 59 56.24 -0.53 -23.37
CA TRP A 59 55.55 -1.79 -23.12
C TRP A 59 55.22 -1.99 -21.64
N ALA A 60 56.15 -1.67 -20.75
CA ALA A 60 55.92 -1.68 -19.29
C ALA A 60 54.79 -0.71 -18.91
N GLN A 61 54.73 0.46 -19.54
CA GLN A 61 53.67 1.43 -19.31
C GLN A 61 52.30 0.96 -19.81
N VAL A 62 52.22 0.33 -20.99
CA VAL A 62 50.99 -0.31 -21.49
C VAL A 62 50.49 -1.40 -20.54
N LYS A 63 51.41 -2.09 -19.88
CA LYS A 63 51.08 -3.10 -18.85
C LYS A 63 50.69 -2.53 -17.49
N SER A 64 50.63 -1.21 -17.31
CA SER A 64 50.09 -0.57 -16.10
C SER A 64 48.56 -0.72 -15.96
N LEU A 65 48.05 -1.91 -16.25
CA LEU A 65 46.65 -2.32 -16.05
C LEU A 65 46.29 -2.42 -14.55
N ALA A 66 47.28 -2.32 -13.66
CA ALA A 66 47.06 -2.31 -12.22
C ALA A 66 46.29 -1.06 -11.77
N ASP A 67 46.60 0.11 -12.37
CA ASP A 67 45.90 1.36 -12.07
C ASP A 67 44.45 1.29 -12.57
N GLU A 68 44.24 0.72 -13.76
CA GLU A 68 42.91 0.49 -14.31
C GLU A 68 42.09 -0.46 -13.43
N ALA A 69 42.67 -1.58 -12.99
CA ALA A 69 42.04 -2.50 -12.05
C ALA A 69 41.61 -1.79 -10.75
N GLU A 70 42.44 -0.90 -10.21
CA GLU A 70 42.11 -0.13 -9.01
C GLU A 70 40.93 0.83 -9.23
N VAL A 71 40.81 1.43 -10.41
CA VAL A 71 39.65 2.29 -10.77
C VAL A 71 38.35 1.48 -10.74
N TYR A 72 38.32 0.30 -11.34
CA TYR A 72 37.14 -0.58 -11.35
C TYR A 72 36.77 -1.05 -9.94
N LEU A 73 37.76 -1.39 -9.10
CA LEU A 73 37.51 -1.77 -7.71
C LEU A 73 36.97 -0.61 -6.86
N LYS A 74 37.49 0.61 -7.05
CA LYS A 74 36.95 1.82 -6.41
C LYS A 74 35.53 2.12 -6.88
N PHE A 75 35.25 1.88 -8.16
CA PHE A 75 33.91 2.06 -8.73
C PHE A 75 32.91 1.05 -8.14
N SER A 76 33.26 -0.25 -8.07
CA SER A 76 32.39 -1.27 -7.48
C SER A 76 32.07 -0.97 -6.01
N ALA A 77 33.06 -0.52 -5.23
CA ALA A 77 32.86 -0.08 -3.84
C ALA A 77 31.91 1.13 -3.73
N LYS A 78 31.97 2.08 -4.68
CA LYS A 78 31.03 3.20 -4.76
C LYS A 78 29.64 2.75 -5.15
N LEU A 79 29.48 1.85 -6.12
CA LEU A 79 28.19 1.25 -6.48
C LEU A 79 27.54 0.57 -5.27
N HIS A 80 28.32 -0.21 -4.52
CA HIS A 80 27.82 -0.87 -3.32
C HIS A 80 27.34 0.14 -2.27
N SER A 81 28.21 1.08 -1.87
CA SER A 81 27.95 1.99 -0.76
C SER A 81 26.95 3.10 -1.07
N LYS A 82 26.86 3.55 -2.34
CA LYS A 82 26.03 4.68 -2.75
C LYS A 82 24.75 4.27 -3.48
N VAL A 83 24.64 3.04 -3.96
CA VAL A 83 23.48 2.59 -4.76
C VAL A 83 22.84 1.33 -4.17
N GLU A 84 23.55 0.20 -4.15
CA GLU A 84 22.99 -1.10 -3.72
C GLU A 84 22.52 -1.07 -2.26
N LYS A 85 23.38 -0.65 -1.33
CA LYS A 85 23.06 -0.61 0.10
C LYS A 85 21.91 0.36 0.43
N PRO A 86 21.90 1.62 -0.08
CA PRO A 86 20.74 2.49 0.07
C PRO A 86 19.45 1.89 -0.51
N LEU A 87 19.51 1.22 -1.67
CA LEU A 87 18.34 0.55 -2.24
C LEU A 87 17.85 -0.60 -1.36
N MET A 88 18.71 -1.44 -0.77
CA MET A 88 18.24 -2.49 0.14
C MET A 88 17.58 -1.94 1.40
N ASN A 89 18.24 -0.96 2.02
CA ASN A 89 17.89 -0.48 3.36
C ASN A 89 16.82 0.60 3.34
N PHE A 90 16.43 1.11 2.17
CA PHE A 90 15.35 2.08 2.09
C PHE A 90 14.03 1.45 2.57
N HIS A 91 13.51 1.97 3.69
CA HIS A 91 12.23 1.57 4.28
C HIS A 91 12.18 0.08 4.68
N GLU A 92 13.04 -0.35 5.59
CA GLU A 92 13.13 -1.74 6.07
C GLU A 92 11.81 -2.27 6.67
N ASN A 93 11.07 -1.42 7.39
CA ASN A 93 9.81 -1.79 8.02
C ASN A 93 8.58 -1.76 7.09
N PHE A 94 8.78 -1.44 5.80
CA PHE A 94 7.69 -1.13 4.87
C PHE A 94 6.59 -2.18 4.83
N LYS A 95 6.96 -3.47 4.72
CA LYS A 95 5.98 -4.57 4.66
C LYS A 95 5.14 -4.68 5.93
N LYS A 96 5.73 -4.38 7.10
CA LYS A 96 5.02 -4.38 8.38
C LYS A 96 4.04 -3.21 8.46
N ASP A 97 4.47 -2.03 8.04
CA ASP A 97 3.64 -0.82 8.03
C ASP A 97 2.47 -0.93 7.05
N MET A 98 2.71 -1.50 5.86
CA MET A 98 1.67 -1.80 4.88
C MET A 98 0.62 -2.78 5.44
N LYS A 99 1.03 -3.85 6.12
CA LYS A 99 0.10 -4.78 6.79
C LYS A 99 -0.73 -4.10 7.88
N LYS A 100 -0.12 -3.20 8.66
CA LYS A 100 -0.82 -2.43 9.70
C LYS A 100 -1.86 -1.49 9.08
N CYS A 101 -1.51 -0.83 7.99
CA CYS A 101 -2.42 0.03 7.24
C CYS A 101 -3.61 -0.77 6.69
N ASP A 102 -3.34 -1.92 6.09
CA ASP A 102 -4.36 -2.83 5.57
C ASP A 102 -5.35 -3.32 6.64
N HIS A 103 -4.85 -3.75 7.80
CA HIS A 103 -5.71 -4.14 8.93
C HIS A 103 -6.60 -2.99 9.38
N HIS A 104 -6.03 -1.77 9.51
CA HIS A 104 -6.79 -0.61 9.93
C HIS A 104 -7.93 -0.26 8.95
N ILE A 105 -7.65 -0.26 7.65
CA ILE A 105 -8.67 0.01 6.62
C ILE A 105 -9.72 -1.10 6.60
N THR A 106 -9.31 -2.35 6.75
CA THR A 106 -10.22 -3.50 6.82
C THR A 106 -11.18 -3.37 8.01
N ASP A 107 -10.67 -3.00 9.19
CA ASP A 107 -11.49 -2.85 10.38
C ASP A 107 -12.44 -1.65 10.30
N LEU A 108 -12.00 -0.51 9.73
CA LEU A 108 -12.89 0.60 9.41
C LEU A 108 -13.99 0.18 8.44
N GLY A 109 -13.65 -0.61 7.42
CA GLY A 109 -14.64 -1.13 6.47
C GLY A 109 -15.65 -2.08 7.11
N LYS A 110 -15.23 -2.92 8.08
CA LYS A 110 -16.16 -3.75 8.88
C LYS A 110 -17.08 -2.90 9.74
N GLN A 111 -16.54 -1.88 10.42
CA GLN A 111 -17.34 -0.94 11.22
C GLN A 111 -18.37 -0.22 10.35
N LEU A 112 -17.96 0.24 9.17
CA LEU A 112 -18.85 0.89 8.21
C LEU A 112 -19.94 -0.06 7.72
N ALA A 113 -19.60 -1.29 7.34
CA ALA A 113 -20.58 -2.31 6.94
C ALA A 113 -21.59 -2.63 8.05
N SER A 114 -21.12 -2.73 9.30
CA SER A 114 -21.98 -2.92 10.47
C SER A 114 -22.95 -1.76 10.67
N ARG A 115 -22.47 -0.51 10.55
CA ARG A 115 -23.33 0.69 10.62
C ARG A 115 -24.36 0.71 9.49
N TYR A 116 -23.95 0.45 8.25
CA TYR A 116 -24.87 0.35 7.11
C TYR A 116 -25.97 -0.70 7.34
N SER A 117 -25.61 -1.88 7.87
CA SER A 117 -26.60 -2.91 8.20
C SER A 117 -27.59 -2.46 9.29
N SER A 118 -27.13 -1.72 10.29
CA SER A 118 -27.99 -1.15 11.34
C SER A 118 -28.96 -0.11 10.79
N VAL A 119 -28.46 0.81 9.95
CA VAL A 119 -29.28 1.82 9.27
C VAL A 119 -30.30 1.15 8.35
N GLU A 120 -29.91 0.15 7.56
CA GLU A 120 -30.83 -0.55 6.66
C GLU A 120 -31.95 -1.25 7.44
N LYS A 121 -31.64 -1.87 8.58
CA LYS A 121 -32.64 -2.53 9.45
C LYS A 121 -33.62 -1.54 10.07
N THR A 122 -33.13 -0.43 10.62
CA THR A 122 -33.98 0.61 11.24
C THR A 122 -34.82 1.33 10.20
N TRP A 123 -34.27 1.61 9.01
CA TRP A 123 -35.01 2.16 7.88
C TRP A 123 -36.13 1.24 7.38
N LYS A 124 -35.86 -0.07 7.26
CA LYS A 124 -36.90 -1.08 6.94
C LYS A 124 -37.99 -1.11 8.01
N ALA A 125 -37.62 -1.08 9.29
CA ALA A 125 -38.59 -1.07 10.39
C ALA A 125 -39.46 0.20 10.38
N LEU A 126 -38.87 1.38 10.14
CA LEU A 126 -39.60 2.63 10.00
C LEU A 126 -40.60 2.57 8.84
N THR A 127 -40.16 2.10 7.67
CA THR A 127 -41.02 1.96 6.48
C THR A 127 -42.19 1.02 6.74
N GLU A 128 -41.97 -0.08 7.48
CA GLU A 128 -43.02 -1.02 7.88
C GLU A 128 -44.05 -0.37 8.81
N TRP A 129 -43.60 0.30 9.87
CA TRP A 129 -44.51 0.96 10.82
C TRP A 129 -45.26 2.14 10.23
N GLN A 130 -44.66 2.87 9.29
CA GLN A 130 -45.34 3.92 8.54
C GLN A 130 -46.45 3.35 7.65
N ARG A 131 -46.22 2.19 7.00
CA ARG A 131 -47.25 1.49 6.21
C ARG A 131 -48.40 1.00 7.10
N GLU A 132 -48.08 0.35 8.21
CA GLU A 132 -49.04 -0.15 9.18
C GLU A 132 -49.91 0.99 9.75
N LEU A 133 -49.28 2.10 10.14
CA LEU A 133 -49.99 3.29 10.63
C LEU A 133 -50.97 3.82 9.57
N LYS A 134 -50.53 3.93 8.30
CA LYS A 134 -51.39 4.38 7.20
C LYS A 134 -52.59 3.47 6.99
N MET A 135 -52.40 2.14 6.99
CA MET A 135 -53.50 1.17 6.84
C MET A 135 -54.51 1.28 7.99
N LYS A 136 -54.04 1.42 9.23
CA LYS A 136 -54.94 1.56 10.37
C LYS A 136 -55.72 2.88 10.38
N THR A 137 -55.09 3.98 9.94
CA THR A 137 -55.77 5.26 9.76
C THR A 137 -56.90 5.13 8.74
N GLN A 138 -56.67 4.46 7.60
CA GLN A 138 -57.71 4.18 6.61
C GLN A 138 -58.84 3.29 7.16
N LEU A 139 -58.51 2.31 8.01
CA LEU A 139 -59.53 1.46 8.65
C LEU A 139 -60.42 2.23 9.63
N LEU A 140 -59.88 3.22 10.34
CA LEU A 140 -60.67 4.08 11.25
C LEU A 140 -61.70 4.92 10.48
N GLU A 141 -61.37 5.40 9.28
CA GLU A 141 -62.30 6.12 8.41
C GLU A 141 -63.50 5.25 7.99
N ILE A 142 -63.31 3.92 7.90
CA ILE A 142 -64.34 2.96 7.52
C ILE A 142 -65.12 2.45 8.74
N LYS A 143 -64.45 2.23 9.88
CA LYS A 143 -65.05 1.63 11.08
C LYS A 143 -64.50 2.24 12.37
N LEU A 144 -65.28 3.17 12.92
CA LEU A 144 -64.99 3.79 14.21
C LEU A 144 -65.25 2.81 15.36
N SER A 145 -64.21 2.46 16.11
CA SER A 145 -64.35 1.68 17.35
C SER A 145 -63.21 2.00 18.30
N ASN A 146 -63.46 1.89 19.61
CA ASN A 146 -62.43 2.08 20.65
C ASN A 146 -61.21 1.17 20.42
N LYS A 147 -61.43 -0.03 19.85
CA LYS A 147 -60.35 -0.96 19.52
C LYS A 147 -59.48 -0.44 18.36
N THR A 148 -60.10 0.12 17.32
CA THR A 148 -59.40 0.72 16.18
C THR A 148 -58.55 1.92 16.62
N GLU A 149 -59.07 2.74 17.54
CA GLU A 149 -58.36 3.91 18.08
C GLU A 149 -57.10 3.52 18.88
N GLU A 150 -57.19 2.51 19.75
CA GLU A 150 -56.04 2.01 20.50
C GLU A 150 -54.98 1.36 19.60
N ASP A 151 -55.41 0.66 18.54
CA ASP A 151 -54.49 0.05 17.58
C ASP A 151 -53.73 1.09 16.73
N ILE A 152 -54.33 2.27 16.48
CA ILE A 152 -53.67 3.43 15.87
C ILE A 152 -52.67 4.06 16.83
N LYS A 153 -53.06 4.35 18.07
CA LYS A 153 -52.14 4.91 19.08
C LYS A 153 -50.90 4.02 19.23
N LYS A 154 -51.07 2.70 19.22
CA LYS A 154 -49.97 1.73 19.24
C LYS A 154 -49.09 1.79 17.99
N ALA A 155 -49.68 1.84 16.80
CA ALA A 155 -48.91 1.96 15.55
C ALA A 155 -48.15 3.28 15.46
N TRP A 156 -48.75 4.38 15.92
CA TRP A 156 -48.12 5.70 15.99
C TRP A 156 -46.90 5.68 16.89
N ARG A 157 -47.02 5.20 18.14
CA ARG A 157 -45.88 5.09 19.07
C ARG A 157 -44.72 4.27 18.48
N LYS A 158 -45.03 3.17 17.80
CA LYS A 158 -44.02 2.31 17.17
C LYS A 158 -43.36 2.97 15.95
N SER A 159 -44.12 3.72 15.16
CA SER A 159 -43.57 4.51 14.05
C SER A 159 -42.66 5.63 14.54
N THR A 160 -43.04 6.32 15.62
CA THR A 160 -42.19 7.35 16.25
C THR A 160 -40.92 6.75 16.79
N GLN A 161 -41.00 5.65 17.57
CA GLN A 161 -39.82 4.96 18.11
C GLN A 161 -38.86 4.48 17.00
N ALA A 162 -39.39 3.91 15.91
CA ALA A 162 -38.56 3.49 14.78
C ALA A 162 -37.86 4.68 14.08
N GLY A 163 -38.47 5.86 14.11
CA GLY A 163 -37.86 7.10 13.65
C GLY A 163 -36.71 7.55 14.57
N ASP A 164 -36.93 7.53 15.88
CA ASP A 164 -35.90 7.85 16.87
C ASP A 164 -34.72 6.86 16.80
N ASP A 165 -34.99 5.57 16.63
CA ASP A 165 -33.98 4.53 16.46
C ASP A 165 -33.13 4.75 15.19
N LEU A 166 -33.75 5.22 14.10
CA LEU A 166 -33.04 5.58 12.87
C LEU A 166 -32.15 6.82 13.08
N MET A 167 -32.66 7.86 13.74
CA MET A 167 -31.88 9.07 14.07
C MET A 167 -30.66 8.76 14.94
N HIS A 168 -30.79 7.80 15.86
CA HIS A 168 -29.65 7.31 16.66
C HIS A 168 -28.66 6.45 15.86
N CYS A 169 -29.08 5.82 14.75
CA CYS A 169 -28.21 5.07 13.84
C CYS A 169 -27.47 5.94 12.80
N GLU A 170 -27.82 7.22 12.65
CA GLU A 170 -27.17 8.20 11.77
C GLU A 170 -26.14 9.13 12.48
N PRO A 171 -25.20 8.68 13.34
CA PRO A 171 -24.26 9.63 13.92
C PRO A 171 -23.26 10.09 12.85
N LEU A 172 -23.46 11.34 12.39
CA LEU A 172 -22.57 12.24 11.64
C LEU A 172 -22.34 11.86 10.17
N GLN A 173 -23.14 12.46 9.26
CA GLN A 173 -22.65 12.79 7.93
C GLN A 173 -21.33 13.57 8.09
N PRO A 174 -20.22 13.18 7.42
CA PRO A 174 -19.12 14.11 7.27
C PRO A 174 -19.70 15.33 6.56
N GLY A 175 -19.66 16.49 7.22
CA GLY A 175 -20.02 17.76 6.59
C GLY A 175 -19.27 17.92 5.26
N PRO A 176 -19.80 18.70 4.31
CA PRO A 176 -19.20 18.84 2.99
C PRO A 176 -17.72 19.16 3.15
N VAL A 177 -16.87 18.32 2.56
CA VAL A 177 -15.45 18.59 2.38
C VAL A 177 -15.38 19.90 1.62
N GLN A 178 -15.11 21.00 2.33
CA GLN A 178 -14.76 22.25 1.68
C GLN A 178 -13.43 22.01 0.98
N VAL A 179 -13.50 21.84 -0.34
CA VAL A 179 -12.35 21.90 -1.22
C VAL A 179 -11.86 23.35 -1.16
N VAL A 180 -10.71 23.56 -0.51
CA VAL A 180 -9.91 24.78 -0.63
C VAL A 180 -8.91 24.56 -1.74
#